data_AF-A0A952MFC8-F1
#
_entry.id   AF-A0A952MFC8-F1
#
_cell.length_a   1.000
_cell.length_b   1.000
_cell.length_c   1.000
_cell.angle_alpha   90.00
_cell.angle_beta   90.00
_cell.angle_gamma   90.00
#
_symmetry.space_group_name_H-M   'P 1'
#
loop_
_entity.id
_entity.type
_entity.pdbx_description
1 polymer ?
#
loop_
_entity_poly.entity_id
_entity_poly.type
_entity_poly.pdbx_seq_one_letter_code
_entity_poly.pdbx_strand_id
1 'polypeptide(L)' 'MDLTETEKHVLQSLVKKGSMGNVMEFLNWPAAEFDRGFEFANNLQNKDLVKLLYSNFNKNLIVVELTLEGIKHGS' A
#
# COMPACT_ATOMS: atom_id res chain seq x y z
N MET A 1 -5.28 5.40 16.03
CA MET A 1 -4.55 4.26 15.46
C MET A 1 -3.14 4.73 15.21
N ASP A 2 -2.15 4.03 15.74
CA ASP A 2 -0.75 4.39 15.52
C ASP A 2 -0.27 3.73 14.22
N LEU A 3 0.20 4.56 13.29
CA LEU A 3 0.78 4.12 12.03
C LEU A 3 2.30 4.18 12.11
N THR A 4 2.94 3.17 11.54
CA THR A 4 4.39 3.19 11.36
C THR A 4 4.79 4.25 10.32
N GLU A 5 6.04 4.70 10.36
CA GLU A 5 6.55 5.66 9.37
C GLU A 5 6.49 5.10 7.94
N THR A 6 6.69 3.79 7.77
CA THR A 6 6.54 3.11 6.48
C THR A 6 5.10 3.15 5.97
N GLU A 7 4.12 2.88 6.85
CA GLU A 7 2.70 2.97 6.48
C GLU A 7 2.32 4.39 6.06
N LYS A 8 2.72 5.41 6.85
CA LYS A 8 2.48 6.81 6.49
C LYS A 8 3.11 7.17 5.15
N HIS A 9 4.35 6.75 4.91
CA HIS A 9 5.05 7.00 3.66
C HIS A 9 4.30 6.42 2.45
N VAL A 10 3.79 5.19 2.55
CA VAL A 10 3.02 4.57 1.47
C VAL A 10 1.69 5.29 1.24
N LEU A 11 0.96 5.65 2.30
CA LEU A 11 -0.30 6.39 2.17
C LEU A 11 -0.09 7.76 1.52
N GLN A 12 0.93 8.51 1.93
CA GLN A 12 1.29 9.80 1.33
C GLN A 12 1.68 9.64 -0.15
N SER A 13 2.39 8.56 -0.48
CA SER A 13 2.79 8.28 -1.87
C SER A 13 1.59 7.94 -2.75
N LEU A 14 0.62 7.19 -2.22
CA LEU A 14 -0.65 6.91 -2.87
C LEU A 14 -1.47 8.18 -3.11
N VAL A 15 -1.58 9.07 -2.10
CA VAL A 15 -2.26 10.38 -2.27
C VAL A 15 -1.63 11.18 -3.42
N LYS A 16 -0.30 11.27 -3.46
CA LYS A 16 0.43 11.98 -4.54
C LYS A 16 0.23 11.37 -5.92
N LYS A 17 -0.16 10.09 -6.01
CA LYS A 17 -0.40 9.35 -7.26
C LYS A 17 -1.87 9.27 -7.66
N GLY A 18 -2.77 9.97 -6.96
CA GLY A 18 -4.20 9.94 -7.27
C GLY A 18 -4.94 8.78 -6.60
N SER A 19 -4.51 8.41 -5.39
CA SER A 19 -5.16 7.44 -4.50
C SER A 19 -5.06 5.97 -4.91
N MET A 20 -4.30 5.62 -5.94
CA MET A 20 -4.08 4.24 -6.37
C MET A 20 -2.62 4.01 -6.75
N GLY A 21 -2.07 2.82 -6.48
CA GLY A 21 -0.71 2.50 -6.88
C GLY A 21 -0.21 1.13 -6.43
N ASN A 22 0.98 0.78 -6.88
CA ASN A 22 1.67 -0.45 -6.50
C ASN A 22 2.45 -0.24 -5.19
N VAL A 23 2.12 -0.95 -4.12
CA VAL A 23 2.86 -0.79 -2.85
C VAL A 23 4.32 -1.22 -2.96
N MET A 24 4.64 -2.17 -3.84
CA MET A 24 6.04 -2.61 -4.04
C MET A 24 6.91 -1.49 -4.61
N GLU A 25 6.35 -0.60 -5.43
CA GLU A 25 7.04 0.57 -5.98
C GLU A 25 7.40 1.56 -4.87
N PHE A 26 6.45 1.87 -3.98
CA PHE A 26 6.67 2.83 -2.90
C PHE A 26 7.59 2.31 -1.79
N LEU A 27 7.58 1.00 -1.57
CA LEU A 27 8.50 0.34 -0.65
C LEU A 27 9.89 0.11 -1.26
N ASN A 28 10.02 0.29 -2.58
CA ASN A 28 11.20 -0.07 -3.36
C ASN A 28 11.64 -1.53 -3.10
N TRP A 29 10.66 -2.43 -3.00
CA TRP A 29 10.90 -3.83 -2.67
C TRP A 29 11.00 -4.69 -3.93
N PRO A 30 12.03 -5.55 -4.04
CA PRO A 30 12.16 -6.48 -5.14
C PRO A 30 11.13 -7.62 -5.03
N ALA A 31 10.95 -8.39 -6.11
CA ALA A 31 10.03 -9.53 -6.14
C ALA A 31 10.32 -10.60 -5.07
N ALA A 32 11.56 -10.69 -4.57
CA ALA A 32 11.91 -11.58 -3.47
C ALA A 32 11.18 -11.23 -2.15
N GLU A 33 10.75 -9.98 -1.99
CA GLU A 33 10.01 -9.50 -0.81
C GLU A 33 8.49 -9.48 -1.05
N PHE A 34 8.00 -10.11 -2.13
CA PHE A 34 6.60 -10.01 -2.52
C PHE A 34 5.63 -10.46 -1.42
N ASP A 35 5.89 -11.59 -0.76
CA ASP A 35 5.02 -12.10 0.32
C ASP A 35 4.92 -11.09 1.47
N ARG A 36 6.05 -10.47 1.83
CA ARG A 36 6.11 -9.40 2.83
C ARG A 36 5.34 -8.16 2.37
N GLY A 37 5.45 -7.80 1.10
CA GLY A 37 4.68 -6.69 0.51
C GLY A 37 3.18 -6.96 0.51
N PHE A 38 2.78 -8.21 0.29
CA PHE A 38 1.39 -8.63 0.32
C PHE A 38 0.82 -8.60 1.72
N GLU A 39 1.58 -9.09 2.71
CA GLU A 39 1.24 -8.96 4.12
C GLU A 39 1.12 -7.49 4.55
N PHE A 40 2.04 -6.63 4.11
CA PHE A 40 1.98 -5.19 4.35
C PHE A 40 0.68 -4.57 3.78
N ALA A 41 0.33 -4.87 2.53
CA ALA A 41 -0.90 -4.39 1.92
C ALA A 41 -2.16 -4.91 2.66
N ASN A 42 -2.16 -6.18 3.07
CA ASN A 42 -3.25 -6.75 3.87
C ASN A 42 -3.38 -6.09 5.24
N ASN A 43 -2.27 -5.74 5.89
CA ASN A 43 -2.30 -5.01 7.16
C ASN A 43 -2.91 -3.61 7.01
N LEU A 44 -2.59 -2.90 5.92
CA LEU A 44 -3.25 -1.62 5.61
C LEU A 44 -4.74 -1.81 5.32
N GLN A 45 -5.12 -2.89 4.61
CA GLN A 45 -6.52 -3.19 4.32
C GLN A 45 -7.31 -3.56 5.57
N ASN A 46 -6.72 -4.35 6.49
CA ASN A 46 -7.34 -4.69 7.76
C ASN A 46 -7.57 -3.48 8.67
N LYS A 47 -6.79 -2.40 8.47
CA LYS A 47 -6.95 -1.10 9.11
C LYS A 47 -7.97 -0.20 8.39
N ASP A 48 -8.64 -0.70 7.35
CA ASP A 48 -9.54 0.06 6.47
C ASP A 48 -8.87 1.25 5.79
N LEU A 49 -7.55 1.22 5.55
CA LEU A 49 -6.80 2.32 4.93
C LEU A 49 -6.72 2.18 3.41
N VAL A 50 -6.69 0.94 2.93
CA VAL A 50 -6.62 0.63 1.50
C VAL A 50 -7.54 -0.52 1.13
N LYS A 51 -7.86 -0.64 -0.15
CA LYS A 51 -8.48 -1.80 -0.75
C LYS A 51 -7.49 -2.44 -1.72
N LEU A 52 -7.21 -3.72 -1.54
CA LEU A 52 -6.42 -4.50 -2.49
C LEU A 52 -7.25 -4.71 -3.76
N LEU A 53 -6.73 -4.24 -4.89
CA LEU A 53 -7.40 -4.37 -6.20
C LEU A 53 -6.87 -5.56 -6.98
N TYR A 54 -5.56 -5.77 -6.95
CA TYR A 54 -4.88 -6.77 -7.76
C TYR A 54 -3.50 -7.11 -7.22
N SER A 55 -3.12 -8.39 -7.25
CA SER A 55 -1.79 -8.86 -6.88
C SER A 55 -1.25 -9.86 -7.91
N ASN A 56 0.01 -9.71 -8.31
CA ASN A 56 0.70 -10.63 -9.22
C ASN A 56 2.20 -10.69 -8.91
N PHE A 57 2.62 -11.85 -8.39
CA PHE A 57 4.00 -12.17 -8.04
C PHE A 57 4.95 -12.03 -9.23
N ASN A 58 4.61 -12.63 -10.37
CA ASN A 58 5.45 -12.64 -11.57
C ASN A 58 5.73 -11.24 -12.14
N LYS A 59 4.89 -10.26 -11.82
CA LYS A 59 5.05 -8.86 -12.24
C LYS A 59 5.50 -7.93 -11.11
N ASN A 60 5.71 -8.44 -9.90
CA ASN A 60 5.97 -7.66 -8.69
C ASN A 60 4.92 -6.55 -8.45
N LEU A 61 3.64 -6.89 -8.64
CA LEU A 61 2.52 -5.95 -8.53
C LEU A 61 1.64 -6.29 -7.32
N ILE A 62 1.42 -5.30 -6.46
CA ILE A 62 0.44 -5.33 -5.38
C ILE A 62 -0.26 -3.97 -5.43
N VAL A 63 -1.33 -3.90 -6.21
CA VAL A 63 -2.04 -2.67 -6.52
C VAL A 63 -3.16 -2.47 -5.51
N VAL A 64 -3.14 -1.30 -4.87
CA VAL A 64 -4.12 -0.89 -3.87
C VAL A 64 -4.72 0.46 -4.24
N GLU A 65 -5.91 0.73 -3.74
CA GLU A 65 -6.58 2.03 -3.76
C GLU A 65 -6.83 2.50 -2.32
N LEU A 66 -6.67 3.79 -2.04
CA LEU A 66 -6.97 4.37 -0.72
C LEU A 66 -8.48 4.35 -0.46
N THR A 67 -8.86 4.01 0.76
CA THR A 67 -10.20 4.32 1.27
C THR A 67 -10.30 5.79 1.66
N LEU A 68 -11.50 6.26 2.00
CA LEU A 68 -11.68 7.59 2.59
C LEU A 68 -10.86 7.77 3.89
N GLU A 69 -10.71 6.71 4.68
CA GLU A 69 -9.88 6.78 5.89
C GLU A 69 -8.39 6.85 5.53
N GLY A 70 -7.92 6.03 4.59
CA GLY A 70 -6.54 6.10 4.10
C GLY A 70 -6.12 7.47 3.56
N ILE A 71 -7.04 8.16 2.86
CA ILE A 71 -6.79 9.53 2.37
C ILE A 71 -6.53 10.49 3.52
N LYS A 72 -7.28 10.41 4.63
CA LYS A 72 -7.09 11.30 5.80
C LYS A 72 -5.72 11.10 6.44
N HIS A 73 -5.22 9.87 6.49
CA HIS A 73 -3.91 9.54 7.07
C HIS A 73 -2.74 9.78 6.12
N GLY A 74 -2.98 9.84 4.82
CA GLY A 74 -1.98 10.16 3.80
C GLY A 74 -1.87 11.64 3.46
N SER A 75 -2.80 12.48 3.93
CA SER A 75 -2.83 13.93 3.66
C SER A 75 -2.07 14.75 4.70
#